data_AF-A0A8T1E2K8-F1
#
_entry.id   AF-A0A8T1E2K8-F1
#
_cell.length_a   1.000
_cell.length_b   1.000
_cell.length_c   1.000
_cell.angle_alpha   90.00
_cell.angle_beta   90.00
_cell.angle_gamma   90.00
#
_symmetry.space_group_name_H-M   'P 1'
#
loop_
_entity.id
_entity.type
_entity.pdbx_description
1 polymer ?
#
loop_
_entity_poly.entity_id
_entity_poly.type
_entity_poly.pdbx_seq_one_letter_code
_entity_poly.pdbx_strand_id
1 'polypeptide(L)'
;MEKLTYHIGDEEIMRILEAARKVPSTEKAATKLQTEQFKTWLNADKIPGDVFKLLQLNKAGDDLLANPQFKYWGKYVEDLNLKPVNNGRQVSIIDALRDNFADDVLVKMILAGMKVPATKNMAQRMEIELFKGWIVNGKTPDVIFMYLNLHKAEESVFQSPLWSMYTNFLEEYNKLIPTRQTTMISAFARNYDKEALAKLLVAAKKVPSTEKLATKLQTDQIQRWLDNKDSPNGIFKALRLDDVAEDVLTSPLFNTWTTYLDAFNAKFPSEKVSMIDTFRASFDNKSLAKMLITAQEIPTMEKLATKLQADQLQRWLANKDSPEDIFRALVLDDAVDDVLSNPLLNTWASYLEDFNAKFPRSKVSMVDTFREFFGDKTLVKMLIAAKKVASTKKIASDLETSLINKWIHAKKIPAVVSKLLGADDGSVKLLRTYTAKYMKTYGS
;
A
#
# COMPACT_ATOMS: atom_id res chain seq x y z
N MET A 1 -33.40 -36.14 45.39
CA MET A 1 -32.49 -35.01 45.16
C MET A 1 -32.99 -33.76 45.86
N GLU A 2 -34.21 -33.30 45.60
CA GLU A 2 -34.82 -32.12 46.23
C GLU A 2 -34.65 -32.04 47.76
N LYS A 3 -34.93 -33.12 48.50
CA LYS A 3 -34.70 -33.17 49.95
C LYS A 3 -33.24 -32.94 50.35
N LEU A 4 -32.28 -33.49 49.60
CA LEU A 4 -30.86 -33.26 49.84
C LEU A 4 -30.50 -31.80 49.57
N THR A 5 -30.96 -31.24 48.44
CA THR A 5 -30.75 -29.83 48.08
C THR A 5 -31.33 -28.89 49.13
N TYR A 6 -32.52 -29.18 49.67
CA TYR A 6 -33.15 -28.37 50.71
C TYR A 6 -32.33 -28.33 52.02
N HIS A 7 -31.74 -29.45 52.44
CA HIS A 7 -31.04 -29.53 53.73
C HIS A 7 -29.56 -29.17 53.66
N ILE A 8 -28.89 -29.42 52.52
CA ILE A 8 -27.43 -29.34 52.41
C ILE A 8 -27.01 -28.18 51.48
N GLY A 9 -27.88 -27.76 50.56
CA GLY A 9 -27.57 -26.74 49.55
C GLY A 9 -26.81 -27.30 48.34
N ASP A 10 -26.94 -26.64 47.19
CA ASP A 10 -26.37 -27.11 45.92
C ASP A 10 -24.83 -27.15 45.91
N GLU A 11 -24.17 -26.14 46.50
CA GLU A 11 -22.71 -26.06 46.53
C GLU A 11 -22.08 -27.23 47.30
N GLU A 12 -22.62 -27.52 48.48
CA GLU A 12 -22.07 -28.56 49.34
C GLU A 12 -22.37 -29.95 48.79
N ILE A 13 -23.55 -30.14 48.18
CA ILE A 13 -23.85 -31.38 47.43
C ILE A 13 -22.86 -31.59 46.29
N MET A 14 -22.52 -30.54 45.53
CA MET A 14 -21.54 -30.67 44.45
C MET A 14 -20.18 -31.14 44.97
N ARG A 15 -19.70 -30.62 46.11
CA ARG A 15 -18.45 -31.08 46.75
C ARG A 15 -18.53 -32.54 47.17
N ILE A 16 -19.63 -32.95 47.79
CA ILE A 16 -19.86 -34.34 48.23
C ILE A 16 -19.87 -35.28 47.02
N LEU A 17 -20.58 -34.94 45.96
CA LEU A 17 -20.67 -35.76 44.75
C LEU A 17 -19.33 -35.86 44.01
N GLU A 18 -18.55 -34.77 43.97
CA GLU A 18 -17.21 -34.79 43.38
C GLU A 18 -16.25 -35.71 44.15
N ALA A 19 -16.26 -35.64 45.48
CA ALA A 19 -15.46 -36.53 46.32
C ALA A 19 -15.91 -38.00 46.18
N ALA A 20 -17.23 -38.25 46.22
CA ALA A 20 -17.81 -39.58 46.08
C ALA A 20 -17.56 -40.22 44.71
N ARG A 21 -17.38 -39.43 43.65
CA ARG A 21 -17.00 -39.93 42.31
C ARG A 21 -15.56 -40.44 42.24
N LYS A 22 -14.66 -39.96 43.10
CA LYS A 22 -13.26 -40.38 43.13
C LYS A 22 -13.07 -41.73 43.84
N VAL A 23 -14.11 -42.24 44.51
CA VAL A 23 -14.09 -43.51 45.24
C VAL A 23 -14.88 -44.57 44.45
N PRO A 24 -14.26 -45.69 44.02
CA PRO A 24 -14.91 -46.68 43.14
C PRO A 24 -16.23 -47.25 43.68
N SER A 25 -16.33 -47.46 44.99
CA SER A 25 -17.54 -48.02 45.62
C SER A 25 -18.74 -47.07 45.59
N THR A 26 -18.51 -45.76 45.46
CA THR A 26 -19.56 -44.73 45.48
C THR A 26 -19.76 -44.04 44.14
N GLU A 27 -18.89 -44.27 43.16
CA GLU A 27 -18.89 -43.62 41.84
C GLU A 27 -20.24 -43.73 41.13
N LYS A 28 -20.81 -44.94 41.06
CA LYS A 28 -22.09 -45.20 40.40
C LYS A 28 -23.25 -44.46 41.08
N ALA A 29 -23.27 -44.44 42.41
CA ALA A 29 -24.30 -43.75 43.18
C ALA A 29 -24.18 -42.22 43.01
N ALA A 30 -22.96 -41.69 43.10
CA ALA A 30 -22.68 -40.27 42.92
C ALA A 30 -23.06 -39.79 41.50
N THR A 31 -22.75 -40.57 40.46
CA THR A 31 -23.12 -40.26 39.07
C THR A 31 -24.63 -40.22 38.87
N LYS A 32 -25.36 -41.16 39.47
CA LYS A 32 -26.83 -41.18 39.46
C LYS A 32 -27.40 -39.96 40.18
N LEU A 33 -26.90 -39.62 41.36
CA LEU A 33 -27.33 -38.44 42.12
C LEU A 33 -27.04 -37.14 41.37
N GLN A 34 -25.88 -37.03 40.71
CA GLN A 34 -25.55 -35.87 39.88
C GLN A 34 -26.53 -35.73 38.70
N THR A 35 -26.94 -36.84 38.10
CA THR A 35 -27.95 -36.83 37.03
C THR A 35 -29.31 -36.33 37.54
N GLU A 36 -29.74 -36.77 38.73
CA GLU A 36 -30.96 -36.26 39.37
C GLU A 36 -30.84 -34.78 39.76
N GLN A 37 -29.64 -34.30 40.11
CA GLN A 37 -29.39 -32.88 40.38
C GLN A 37 -29.60 -32.00 39.15
N PHE A 38 -29.07 -32.39 37.99
CA PHE A 38 -29.33 -31.68 36.74
C PHE A 38 -30.83 -31.65 36.38
N LYS A 39 -31.58 -32.73 36.64
CA LYS A 39 -33.04 -32.75 36.46
C LYS A 39 -33.75 -31.77 37.39
N THR A 40 -33.35 -31.72 38.67
CA THR A 40 -33.91 -30.75 39.63
C THR A 40 -33.64 -29.32 39.18
N TRP A 41 -32.42 -29.00 38.73
CA TRP A 41 -32.10 -27.68 38.19
C TRP A 41 -32.90 -27.33 36.92
N LEU A 42 -33.11 -28.31 36.04
CA LEU A 42 -33.86 -28.14 34.80
C LEU A 42 -35.36 -27.87 35.06
N ASN A 43 -35.93 -28.57 36.04
CA ASN A 43 -37.31 -28.36 36.48
C ASN A 43 -37.49 -26.98 37.12
N ALA A 44 -36.46 -26.49 37.83
CA ALA A 44 -36.46 -25.18 38.46
C ALA A 44 -36.05 -24.02 37.54
N ASP A 45 -35.81 -24.28 36.24
CA ASP A 45 -35.34 -23.27 35.27
C ASP A 45 -34.11 -22.49 35.75
N LYS A 46 -33.16 -23.19 36.39
CA LYS A 46 -32.00 -22.54 37.00
C LYS A 46 -31.12 -21.89 35.92
N ILE A 47 -30.66 -20.67 36.17
CA ILE A 47 -29.91 -19.89 35.18
C ILE A 47 -28.60 -20.62 34.83
N PRO A 48 -28.29 -20.87 33.55
CA PRO A 48 -27.08 -21.57 33.15
C PRO A 48 -25.77 -21.00 33.70
N GLY A 49 -25.65 -19.67 33.82
CA GLY A 49 -24.50 -19.01 34.44
C GLY A 49 -24.29 -19.36 35.91
N ASP A 50 -25.38 -19.57 36.67
CA ASP A 50 -25.30 -20.01 38.07
C ASP A 50 -24.89 -21.48 38.16
N VAL A 51 -25.47 -22.34 37.31
CA VAL A 51 -25.08 -23.75 37.22
C VAL A 51 -23.60 -23.86 36.83
N PHE A 52 -23.12 -23.01 35.93
CA PHE A 52 -21.71 -22.96 35.53
C PHE A 52 -20.77 -22.70 36.72
N LYS A 53 -21.13 -21.74 37.59
CA LYS A 53 -20.38 -21.41 38.82
C LYS A 53 -20.48 -22.52 39.86
N LEU A 54 -21.65 -23.14 40.04
CA LEU A 54 -21.84 -24.28 40.96
C LEU A 54 -20.97 -25.49 40.59
N LEU A 55 -20.79 -25.72 39.30
CA LEU A 55 -19.89 -26.75 38.77
C LEU A 55 -18.40 -26.35 38.83
N GLN A 56 -18.10 -25.16 39.37
CA GLN A 56 -16.76 -24.56 39.46
C GLN A 56 -16.06 -24.44 38.09
N LEU A 57 -16.82 -24.38 37.00
CA LEU A 57 -16.28 -24.33 35.64
C LEU A 57 -15.57 -22.98 35.37
N ASN A 58 -15.97 -21.92 36.06
CA ASN A 58 -15.28 -20.62 36.01
C ASN A 58 -13.84 -20.67 36.55
N LYS A 59 -13.45 -21.74 37.26
CA LYS A 59 -12.08 -21.95 37.77
C LYS A 59 -11.26 -22.93 36.93
N ALA A 60 -11.84 -23.51 35.87
CA ALA A 60 -11.19 -24.55 35.08
C ALA A 60 -10.06 -24.01 34.17
N GLY A 61 -10.01 -22.70 33.92
CA GLY A 61 -8.99 -22.08 33.07
C GLY A 61 -8.97 -22.68 31.66
N ASP A 62 -7.77 -22.98 31.16
CA ASP A 62 -7.55 -23.52 29.81
C ASP A 62 -8.15 -24.93 29.61
N ASP A 63 -8.33 -25.69 30.69
CA ASP A 63 -8.88 -27.05 30.66
C ASP A 63 -10.42 -27.07 30.64
N LEU A 64 -11.08 -25.91 30.57
CA LEU A 64 -12.55 -25.80 30.62
C LEU A 64 -13.25 -26.73 29.62
N LEU A 65 -12.84 -26.71 28.35
CA LEU A 65 -13.50 -27.51 27.31
C LEU A 65 -13.22 -29.01 27.46
N ALA A 66 -12.08 -29.37 28.05
CA ALA A 66 -11.73 -30.75 28.34
C ALA A 66 -12.41 -31.28 29.61
N ASN A 67 -12.90 -30.38 30.48
CA ASN A 67 -13.57 -30.74 31.72
C ASN A 67 -14.89 -31.49 31.42
N PRO A 68 -15.07 -32.74 31.90
CA PRO A 68 -16.30 -33.50 31.67
C PRO A 68 -17.56 -32.80 32.20
N GLN A 69 -17.45 -31.98 33.24
CA GLN A 69 -18.57 -31.20 33.78
C GLN A 69 -19.07 -30.15 32.80
N PHE A 70 -18.19 -29.62 31.94
CA PHE A 70 -18.57 -28.66 30.90
C PHE A 70 -19.50 -29.31 29.87
N LYS A 71 -19.27 -30.58 29.53
CA LYS A 71 -20.16 -31.34 28.64
C LYS A 71 -21.55 -31.54 29.25
N TYR A 72 -21.63 -31.87 30.54
CA TYR A 72 -22.90 -32.00 31.23
C TYR A 72 -23.63 -30.66 31.34
N TRP A 73 -22.90 -29.57 31.61
CA TRP A 73 -23.44 -28.22 31.59
C TRP A 73 -23.96 -27.81 30.22
N GLY A 74 -23.22 -28.06 29.14
CA GLY A 74 -23.67 -27.76 27.77
C GLY A 74 -24.95 -28.52 27.41
N LYS A 75 -25.05 -29.80 27.81
CA LYS A 75 -26.28 -30.58 27.66
C LYS A 75 -27.43 -30.00 28.49
N TYR A 76 -27.16 -29.55 29.71
CA TYR A 76 -28.17 -28.88 30.53
C TYR A 76 -28.75 -27.64 29.84
N VAL A 77 -27.90 -26.81 29.20
CA VAL A 77 -28.36 -25.66 28.42
C VAL A 77 -29.22 -26.09 27.22
N GLU A 78 -28.85 -27.17 26.53
CA GLU A 78 -29.67 -27.74 25.44
C GLU A 78 -31.05 -28.18 25.94
N ASP A 79 -31.07 -29.01 26.99
CA ASP A 79 -32.30 -29.56 27.55
C ASP A 79 -33.21 -28.43 28.07
N LEU A 80 -32.62 -27.35 28.63
CA LEU A 80 -33.35 -26.14 29.06
C LEU A 80 -33.99 -25.40 27.87
N ASN A 81 -33.25 -25.23 26.77
CA ASN A 81 -33.73 -24.55 25.57
C ASN A 81 -34.81 -25.33 24.81
N LEU A 82 -34.90 -26.65 25.03
CA LEU A 82 -35.94 -27.51 24.44
C LEU A 82 -37.27 -27.46 25.21
N LYS A 83 -37.32 -26.87 26.42
CA LYS A 83 -38.57 -26.74 27.16
C LYS A 83 -39.54 -25.83 26.40
N PRO A 84 -40.82 -26.21 26.20
CA PRO A 84 -41.79 -25.39 25.47
C PRO A 84 -41.97 -23.98 26.04
N VAL A 85 -41.84 -23.82 27.36
CA VAL A 85 -41.91 -22.52 28.04
C VAL A 85 -40.77 -21.56 27.63
N ASN A 86 -39.65 -22.11 27.12
CA ASN A 86 -38.49 -21.36 26.68
C ASN A 86 -38.44 -21.16 25.15
N ASN A 87 -39.52 -21.51 24.43
CA ASN A 87 -39.63 -21.21 23.00
C ASN A 87 -39.52 -19.70 22.77
N GLY A 88 -38.48 -19.28 22.04
CA GLY A 88 -38.17 -17.87 21.79
C GLY A 88 -37.28 -17.20 22.85
N ARG A 89 -36.89 -17.91 23.91
CA ARG A 89 -35.94 -17.45 24.95
C ARG A 89 -34.77 -18.42 25.11
N GLN A 90 -34.16 -18.80 23.99
CA GLN A 90 -33.02 -19.71 24.03
C GLN A 90 -31.82 -19.05 24.71
N VAL A 91 -31.24 -19.74 25.68
CA VAL A 91 -29.99 -19.34 26.32
C VAL A 91 -28.82 -19.72 25.42
N SER A 92 -28.00 -18.74 25.08
CA SER A 92 -26.72 -18.91 24.37
C SER A 92 -25.65 -19.38 25.36
N ILE A 93 -24.91 -20.42 24.99
CA ILE A 93 -23.74 -20.89 25.75
C ILE A 93 -22.72 -19.76 25.86
N ILE A 94 -22.49 -19.03 24.77
CA ILE A 94 -21.54 -17.91 24.77
C ILE A 94 -21.99 -16.79 25.70
N ASP A 95 -23.27 -16.45 25.72
CA ASP A 95 -23.76 -15.37 26.60
C ASP A 95 -23.66 -15.77 28.07
N ALA A 96 -23.92 -17.03 28.41
CA ALA A 96 -23.69 -17.53 29.77
C ALA A 96 -22.19 -17.54 30.16
N LEU A 97 -21.29 -17.74 29.21
CA LEU A 97 -19.84 -17.69 29.46
C LEU A 97 -19.30 -16.27 29.58
N ARG A 98 -19.93 -15.29 28.93
CA ARG A 98 -19.57 -13.86 29.02
C ARG A 98 -19.69 -13.29 30.44
N ASP A 99 -20.47 -13.92 31.31
CA ASP A 99 -20.52 -13.60 32.73
C ASP A 99 -19.19 -13.83 33.46
N ASN A 100 -18.27 -14.61 32.88
CA ASN A 100 -17.00 -15.00 33.51
C ASN A 100 -15.77 -14.77 32.61
N PHE A 101 -15.95 -14.70 31.29
CA PHE A 101 -14.86 -14.60 30.32
C PHE A 101 -15.11 -13.51 29.29
N ALA A 102 -14.12 -12.66 29.05
CA ALA A 102 -14.14 -11.73 27.94
C ALA A 102 -14.04 -12.47 26.60
N ASP A 103 -14.56 -11.87 25.52
CA ASP A 103 -14.62 -12.50 24.19
C ASP A 103 -13.22 -12.85 23.64
N ASP A 104 -12.15 -12.12 24.00
CA ASP A 104 -10.78 -12.46 23.59
C ASP A 104 -10.29 -13.77 24.24
N VAL A 105 -10.71 -14.04 25.47
CA VAL A 105 -10.50 -15.33 26.16
C VAL A 105 -11.35 -16.42 25.50
N LEU A 106 -12.62 -16.14 25.21
CA LEU A 106 -13.52 -17.10 24.54
C LEU A 106 -13.00 -17.49 23.15
N VAL A 107 -12.48 -16.54 22.37
CA VAL A 107 -11.85 -16.80 21.07
C VAL A 107 -10.68 -17.78 21.22
N LYS A 108 -9.80 -17.58 22.22
CA LYS A 108 -8.67 -18.50 22.47
C LYS A 108 -9.15 -19.89 22.87
N MET A 109 -10.16 -19.98 23.74
CA MET A 109 -10.77 -21.25 24.14
C MET A 109 -11.36 -22.00 22.94
N ILE A 110 -12.11 -21.30 22.08
CA ILE A 110 -12.67 -21.87 20.85
C ILE A 110 -11.56 -22.39 19.93
N LEU A 111 -10.52 -21.60 19.68
CA LEU A 111 -9.41 -22.01 18.82
C LEU A 111 -8.64 -23.21 19.38
N ALA A 112 -8.45 -23.30 20.70
CA ALA A 112 -7.87 -24.47 21.35
C ALA A 112 -8.79 -25.69 21.21
N GLY A 113 -10.08 -25.53 21.50
CA GLY A 113 -11.09 -26.58 21.42
C GLY A 113 -11.29 -27.14 20.00
N MET A 114 -11.10 -26.31 18.97
CA MET A 114 -11.13 -26.71 17.56
C MET A 114 -9.98 -27.66 17.17
N LYS A 115 -8.84 -27.58 17.86
CA LYS A 115 -7.66 -28.42 17.58
C LYS A 115 -7.78 -29.84 18.15
N VAL A 116 -8.64 -30.05 19.15
CA VAL A 116 -8.80 -31.34 19.83
C VAL A 116 -10.09 -32.03 19.38
N PRO A 117 -10.03 -33.24 18.80
CA PRO A 117 -11.22 -33.94 18.28
C PRO A 117 -12.37 -34.09 19.29
N ALA A 118 -12.05 -34.34 20.56
CA ALA A 118 -13.04 -34.54 21.61
C ALA A 118 -13.86 -33.27 21.94
N THR A 119 -13.30 -32.08 21.73
CA THR A 119 -13.93 -30.78 22.05
C THR A 119 -14.40 -30.01 20.83
N LYS A 120 -14.03 -30.46 19.62
CA LYS A 120 -14.26 -29.76 18.36
C LYS A 120 -15.72 -29.37 18.13
N ASN A 121 -16.67 -30.29 18.32
CA ASN A 121 -18.09 -30.02 18.07
C ASN A 121 -18.64 -28.92 19.00
N MET A 122 -18.21 -28.91 20.26
CA MET A 122 -18.61 -27.88 21.21
C MET A 122 -17.97 -26.53 20.87
N ALA A 123 -16.67 -26.53 20.51
CA ALA A 123 -15.98 -25.33 20.05
C ALA A 123 -16.61 -24.74 18.78
N GLN A 124 -17.03 -25.57 17.82
CA GLN A 124 -17.77 -25.14 16.62
C GLN A 124 -19.10 -24.49 16.97
N ARG A 125 -19.85 -25.08 17.90
CA ARG A 125 -21.10 -24.47 18.37
C ARG A 125 -20.85 -23.12 19.03
N MET A 126 -19.86 -23.04 19.91
CA MET A 126 -19.45 -21.80 20.58
C MET A 126 -19.02 -20.73 19.56
N GLU A 127 -18.27 -21.10 18.51
CA GLU A 127 -17.89 -20.19 17.42
C GLU A 127 -19.13 -19.59 16.73
N ILE A 128 -20.09 -20.42 16.34
CA ILE A 128 -21.33 -19.98 15.68
C ILE A 128 -22.15 -19.05 16.59
N GLU A 129 -22.29 -19.39 17.87
CA GLU A 129 -23.02 -18.56 18.84
C GLU A 129 -22.29 -17.22 19.09
N LEU A 130 -20.95 -17.24 19.13
CA LEU A 130 -20.13 -16.02 19.24
C LEU A 130 -20.33 -15.10 18.05
N PHE A 131 -20.29 -15.65 16.83
CA PHE A 131 -20.53 -14.89 15.59
C PHE A 131 -21.93 -14.28 15.54
N LYS A 132 -22.97 -15.06 15.90
CA LYS A 132 -24.34 -14.54 16.00
C LYS A 132 -24.42 -13.39 17.02
N GLY A 133 -23.80 -13.55 18.18
CA GLY A 133 -23.73 -12.49 19.19
C GLY A 133 -23.02 -11.24 18.68
N TRP A 134 -21.92 -11.37 17.94
CA TRP A 134 -21.25 -10.24 17.29
C TRP A 134 -22.13 -9.55 16.26
N ILE A 135 -22.83 -10.31 15.41
CA ILE A 135 -23.74 -9.78 14.37
C ILE A 135 -24.91 -9.03 14.99
N VAL A 136 -25.56 -9.60 16.01
CA VAL A 136 -26.68 -8.96 16.73
C VAL A 136 -26.24 -7.65 17.37
N ASN A 137 -25.01 -7.59 17.86
CA ASN A 137 -24.40 -6.37 18.41
C ASN A 137 -23.83 -5.43 17.33
N GLY A 138 -24.17 -5.63 16.05
CA GLY A 138 -23.82 -4.74 14.95
C GLY A 138 -22.35 -4.76 14.54
N LYS A 139 -21.55 -5.75 14.98
CA LYS A 139 -20.15 -5.86 14.58
C LYS A 139 -20.07 -6.32 13.12
N THR A 140 -19.46 -5.51 12.27
CA THR A 140 -19.17 -5.83 10.86
C THR A 140 -17.80 -6.51 10.73
N PRO A 141 -17.46 -7.11 9.58
CA PRO A 141 -16.14 -7.70 9.37
C PRO A 141 -14.98 -6.71 9.58
N ASP A 142 -15.12 -5.46 9.16
CA ASP A 142 -14.11 -4.41 9.42
C ASP A 142 -13.92 -4.15 10.93
N VAL A 143 -15.01 -4.15 11.72
CA VAL A 143 -14.94 -4.03 13.18
C VAL A 143 -14.31 -5.27 13.82
N ILE A 144 -14.65 -6.48 13.37
CA ILE A 144 -14.07 -7.71 13.91
C ILE A 144 -12.57 -7.80 13.62
N PHE A 145 -12.12 -7.33 12.46
CA PHE A 145 -10.71 -7.24 12.13
C PHE A 145 -9.93 -6.35 13.13
N MET A 146 -10.51 -5.21 13.54
CA MET A 146 -9.96 -4.38 14.63
C MET A 146 -10.04 -5.09 15.99
N TYR A 147 -11.20 -5.68 16.29
CA TYR A 147 -11.48 -6.31 17.58
C TYR A 147 -10.54 -7.47 17.90
N LEU A 148 -10.20 -8.27 16.88
CA LEU A 148 -9.21 -9.35 16.99
C LEU A 148 -7.76 -8.85 16.98
N ASN A 149 -7.53 -7.53 17.01
CA ASN A 149 -6.21 -6.89 16.93
C ASN A 149 -5.38 -7.34 15.71
N LEU A 150 -6.02 -7.78 14.63
CA LEU A 150 -5.32 -8.30 13.45
C LEU A 150 -4.49 -7.21 12.75
N HIS A 151 -4.92 -5.96 12.84
CA HIS A 151 -4.15 -4.82 12.33
C HIS A 151 -2.78 -4.62 12.97
N LYS A 152 -2.60 -5.07 14.22
CA LYS A 152 -1.32 -4.96 14.94
C LYS A 152 -0.31 -6.02 14.51
N ALA A 153 -0.73 -7.02 13.75
CA ALA A 153 0.16 -8.05 13.23
C ALA A 153 0.89 -7.60 11.95
N GLU A 154 0.60 -6.41 11.44
CA GLU A 154 1.27 -5.80 10.28
C GLU A 154 1.44 -6.82 9.12
N GLU A 155 2.65 -7.00 8.61
CA GLU A 155 2.95 -7.92 7.49
C GLU A 155 2.63 -9.40 7.81
N SER A 156 2.56 -9.77 9.09
CA SER A 156 2.23 -11.12 9.56
C SER A 156 0.74 -11.33 9.82
N VAL A 157 -0.13 -10.38 9.45
CA VAL A 157 -1.58 -10.47 9.71
C VAL A 157 -2.21 -11.77 9.22
N PHE A 158 -1.81 -12.25 8.05
CA PHE A 158 -2.34 -13.48 7.45
C PHE A 158 -1.79 -14.76 8.08
N GLN A 159 -0.76 -14.65 8.91
CA GLN A 159 -0.17 -15.75 9.69
C GLN A 159 -0.67 -15.76 11.14
N SER A 160 -1.48 -14.77 11.54
CA SER A 160 -2.03 -14.69 12.88
C SER A 160 -2.85 -15.94 13.21
N PRO A 161 -2.73 -16.51 14.43
CA PRO A 161 -3.59 -17.61 14.86
C PRO A 161 -5.07 -17.23 14.94
N LEU A 162 -5.38 -15.92 14.94
CA LEU A 162 -6.74 -15.39 14.91
C LEU A 162 -7.28 -15.20 13.47
N TRP A 163 -6.46 -15.46 12.45
CA TRP A 163 -6.84 -15.28 11.06
C TRP A 163 -8.07 -16.13 10.68
N SER A 164 -8.09 -17.40 11.09
CA SER A 164 -9.22 -18.29 10.81
C SER A 164 -10.51 -17.83 11.48
N MET A 165 -10.42 -17.24 12.68
CA MET A 165 -11.57 -16.68 13.39
C MET A 165 -12.21 -15.55 12.57
N TYR A 166 -11.38 -14.66 11.99
CA TYR A 166 -11.85 -13.58 11.13
C TYR A 166 -12.44 -14.08 9.81
N THR A 167 -11.78 -15.02 9.12
CA THR A 167 -12.28 -15.53 7.84
C THR A 167 -13.61 -16.26 7.99
N ASN A 168 -13.73 -17.10 9.02
CA ASN A 168 -14.97 -17.82 9.32
C ASN A 168 -16.10 -16.83 9.67
N PHE A 169 -15.79 -15.79 10.46
CA PHE A 169 -16.76 -14.74 10.76
C PHE A 169 -17.24 -14.02 9.50
N LEU A 170 -16.33 -13.63 8.61
CA LEU A 170 -16.69 -12.96 7.35
C LEU A 170 -17.62 -13.82 6.49
N GLU A 171 -17.35 -15.12 6.38
CA GLU A 171 -18.18 -16.06 5.64
C GLU A 171 -19.59 -16.19 6.26
N GLU A 172 -19.67 -16.39 7.59
CA GLU A 172 -20.95 -16.52 8.28
C GLU A 172 -21.73 -15.18 8.28
N TYR A 173 -21.06 -14.04 8.41
CA TYR A 173 -21.66 -12.70 8.29
C TYR A 173 -22.31 -12.53 6.91
N ASN A 174 -21.60 -12.86 5.83
CA ASN A 174 -22.12 -12.72 4.47
C ASN A 174 -23.28 -13.69 4.17
N LYS A 175 -23.29 -14.87 4.80
CA LYS A 175 -24.37 -15.85 4.71
C LYS A 175 -25.62 -15.39 5.45
N LEU A 176 -25.46 -14.84 6.66
CA LEU A 176 -26.57 -14.42 7.51
C LEU A 176 -27.13 -13.03 7.15
N ILE A 177 -26.31 -12.15 6.56
CA ILE A 177 -26.70 -10.79 6.15
C ILE A 177 -26.46 -10.59 4.63
N PRO A 178 -27.23 -11.24 3.75
CA PRO A 178 -27.02 -11.16 2.30
C PRO A 178 -27.12 -9.74 1.74
N THR A 179 -27.92 -8.88 2.37
CA THR A 179 -28.16 -7.49 1.93
C THR A 179 -26.99 -6.54 2.23
N ARG A 180 -26.03 -6.96 3.07
CA ARG A 180 -24.86 -6.15 3.46
C ARG A 180 -23.56 -6.92 3.28
N GLN A 181 -23.52 -7.85 2.34
CA GLN A 181 -22.32 -8.62 2.05
C GLN A 181 -21.12 -7.71 1.79
N THR A 182 -19.96 -8.14 2.23
CA THR A 182 -18.71 -7.42 2.01
C THR A 182 -17.59 -8.40 1.66
N THR A 183 -16.59 -7.91 0.95
CA THR A 183 -15.39 -8.68 0.65
C THR A 183 -14.32 -8.42 1.70
N MET A 184 -13.39 -9.35 1.85
CA MET A 184 -12.24 -9.18 2.74
C MET A 184 -11.46 -7.90 2.43
N ILE A 185 -11.23 -7.61 1.14
CA ILE A 185 -10.52 -6.39 0.73
C ILE A 185 -11.31 -5.12 1.05
N SER A 186 -12.65 -5.16 0.96
CA SER A 186 -13.50 -4.02 1.31
C SER A 186 -13.47 -3.73 2.80
N ALA A 187 -13.46 -4.78 3.63
CA ALA A 187 -13.30 -4.64 5.08
C ALA A 187 -11.92 -4.05 5.44
N PHE A 188 -10.85 -4.45 4.74
CA PHE A 188 -9.53 -3.88 4.95
C PHE A 188 -9.45 -2.42 4.51
N ALA A 189 -10.01 -2.09 3.34
CA ALA A 189 -10.05 -0.73 2.82
C ALA A 189 -10.90 0.25 3.66
N ARG A 190 -11.65 -0.23 4.66
CA ARG A 190 -12.32 0.61 5.66
C ARG A 190 -11.40 0.98 6.84
N ASN A 191 -10.38 0.17 7.12
CA ASN A 191 -9.47 0.34 8.25
C ASN A 191 -8.08 0.84 7.85
N TYR A 192 -7.70 0.67 6.58
CA TYR A 192 -6.43 1.12 6.02
C TYR A 192 -6.66 2.16 4.94
N ASP A 193 -5.78 3.17 4.88
CA ASP A 193 -5.67 3.99 3.68
C ASP A 193 -5.12 3.17 2.49
N LYS A 194 -5.23 3.74 1.28
CA LYS A 194 -4.85 3.05 0.04
C LYS A 194 -3.36 2.69 0.01
N GLU A 195 -2.49 3.53 0.55
CA GLU A 195 -1.04 3.29 0.60
C GLU A 195 -0.70 2.16 1.57
N ALA A 196 -1.18 2.24 2.81
CA ALA A 196 -0.92 1.26 3.86
C ALA A 196 -1.42 -0.13 3.46
N LEU A 197 -2.62 -0.21 2.87
CA LEU A 197 -3.16 -1.48 2.38
C LEU A 197 -2.35 -2.03 1.21
N ALA A 198 -1.93 -1.19 0.26
CA ALA A 198 -1.10 -1.65 -0.85
C ALA A 198 0.28 -2.13 -0.37
N LYS A 199 0.91 -1.44 0.59
CA LYS A 199 2.19 -1.85 1.21
C LYS A 199 2.05 -3.20 1.92
N LEU A 200 1.00 -3.36 2.72
CA LEU A 200 0.68 -4.62 3.41
C LEU A 200 0.59 -5.79 2.43
N LEU A 201 -0.16 -5.62 1.33
CA LEU A 201 -0.33 -6.67 0.33
C LEU A 201 0.97 -6.97 -0.43
N VAL A 202 1.74 -5.94 -0.78
CA VAL A 202 3.06 -6.09 -1.41
C VAL A 202 4.02 -6.87 -0.51
N ALA A 203 4.06 -6.58 0.80
CA ALA A 203 4.88 -7.29 1.75
C ALA A 203 4.44 -8.75 1.89
N ALA A 204 3.13 -8.99 2.05
CA ALA A 204 2.57 -10.33 2.17
C ALA A 204 2.75 -11.19 0.90
N LYS A 205 2.90 -10.58 -0.29
CA LYS A 205 3.25 -11.30 -1.53
C LYS A 205 4.68 -11.85 -1.51
N LYS A 206 5.60 -11.27 -0.74
CA LYS A 206 7.00 -11.74 -0.63
C LYS A 206 7.14 -12.97 0.27
N VAL A 207 6.12 -13.28 1.07
CA VAL A 207 6.12 -14.39 2.01
C VAL A 207 5.42 -15.60 1.38
N PRO A 208 6.11 -16.74 1.16
CA PRO A 208 5.56 -17.88 0.42
C PRO A 208 4.24 -18.42 0.97
N SER A 209 4.05 -18.44 2.29
CA SER A 209 2.81 -18.95 2.91
C SER A 209 1.58 -18.07 2.64
N THR A 210 1.77 -16.80 2.28
CA THR A 210 0.70 -15.80 2.12
C THR A 210 0.59 -15.26 0.69
N GLU A 211 1.54 -15.59 -0.18
CA GLU A 211 1.65 -15.08 -1.55
C GLU A 211 0.35 -15.23 -2.35
N LYS A 212 -0.25 -16.43 -2.35
CA LYS A 212 -1.47 -16.71 -3.12
C LYS A 212 -2.65 -15.84 -2.66
N LEU A 213 -2.82 -15.68 -1.34
CA LEU A 213 -3.89 -14.87 -0.77
C LEU A 213 -3.65 -13.38 -1.04
N ALA A 214 -2.43 -12.89 -0.80
CA ALA A 214 -2.07 -11.49 -1.02
C ALA A 214 -2.19 -11.09 -2.50
N THR A 215 -1.83 -11.99 -3.42
CA THR A 215 -2.03 -11.80 -4.87
C THR A 215 -3.52 -11.68 -5.20
N LYS A 216 -4.37 -12.56 -4.67
CA LYS A 216 -5.82 -12.47 -4.86
C LYS A 216 -6.37 -11.15 -4.31
N LEU A 217 -5.99 -10.76 -3.09
CA LEU A 217 -6.44 -9.52 -2.48
C LEU A 217 -5.98 -8.27 -3.23
N GLN A 218 -4.78 -8.28 -3.82
CA GLN A 218 -4.31 -7.19 -4.69
C GLN A 218 -5.15 -7.09 -5.96
N THR A 219 -5.52 -8.22 -6.58
CA THR A 219 -6.46 -8.24 -7.70
C THR A 219 -7.83 -7.70 -7.30
N ASP A 220 -8.38 -8.13 -6.16
CA ASP A 220 -9.66 -7.63 -5.65
C ASP A 220 -9.59 -6.13 -5.32
N GLN A 221 -8.44 -5.63 -4.86
CA GLN A 221 -8.20 -4.21 -4.60
C GLN A 221 -8.24 -3.38 -5.88
N ILE A 222 -7.57 -3.85 -6.94
CA ILE A 222 -7.59 -3.25 -8.27
C ILE A 222 -9.01 -3.23 -8.82
N GLN A 223 -9.73 -4.35 -8.73
CA GLN A 223 -11.12 -4.44 -9.17
C GLN A 223 -12.01 -3.44 -8.42
N ARG A 224 -11.84 -3.31 -7.11
CA ARG A 224 -12.56 -2.31 -6.31
C ARG A 224 -12.30 -0.88 -6.78
N TRP A 225 -11.05 -0.53 -7.08
CA TRP A 225 -10.74 0.80 -7.65
C TRP A 225 -11.37 0.99 -9.03
N LEU A 226 -11.46 -0.06 -9.85
CA LEU A 226 -12.12 -0.01 -11.17
C LEU A 226 -13.63 0.12 -11.06
N ASP A 227 -14.25 -0.51 -10.07
CA ASP A 227 -15.71 -0.47 -9.88
C ASP A 227 -16.16 0.88 -9.31
N ASN A 228 -15.35 1.48 -8.44
CA ASN A 228 -15.54 2.86 -7.98
C ASN A 228 -15.19 3.90 -9.05
N LYS A 229 -14.58 3.48 -10.18
CA LYS A 229 -14.02 4.36 -11.20
C LYS A 229 -13.08 5.42 -10.60
N ASP A 230 -12.26 5.01 -9.63
CA ASP A 230 -11.19 5.87 -9.12
C ASP A 230 -10.31 6.31 -10.31
N SER A 231 -9.79 7.54 -10.32
CA SER A 231 -8.92 7.96 -11.45
C SER A 231 -7.50 7.41 -11.26
N PRO A 232 -6.79 7.02 -12.34
CA PRO A 232 -5.38 6.61 -12.24
C PRO A 232 -4.50 7.66 -11.56
N ASN A 233 -4.71 8.95 -11.83
CA ASN A 233 -4.01 10.04 -11.15
C ASN A 233 -4.35 10.08 -9.65
N GLY A 234 -5.62 9.87 -9.28
CA GLY A 234 -6.05 9.82 -7.89
C GLY A 234 -5.45 8.64 -7.12
N ILE A 235 -5.35 7.46 -7.76
CA ILE A 235 -4.68 6.30 -7.16
C ILE A 235 -3.17 6.54 -7.05
N PHE A 236 -2.53 7.16 -8.05
CA PHE A 236 -1.11 7.51 -7.99
C PHE A 236 -0.79 8.33 -6.73
N LYS A 237 -1.57 9.38 -6.48
CA LYS A 237 -1.45 10.24 -5.29
C LYS A 237 -1.82 9.52 -4.00
N ALA A 238 -2.89 8.71 -4.01
CA ALA A 238 -3.30 7.96 -2.83
C ALA A 238 -2.30 6.87 -2.42
N LEU A 239 -1.42 6.45 -3.33
CA LEU A 239 -0.28 5.57 -3.06
C LEU A 239 1.01 6.36 -2.72
N ARG A 240 0.92 7.69 -2.62
CA ARG A 240 2.04 8.63 -2.37
C ARG A 240 3.21 8.45 -3.33
N LEU A 241 2.89 8.11 -4.59
CA LEU A 241 3.90 8.01 -5.63
C LEU A 241 4.35 9.38 -6.15
N ASP A 242 3.66 10.46 -5.79
CA ASP A 242 4.01 11.85 -6.08
C ASP A 242 4.95 12.50 -5.04
N ASP A 243 5.11 11.89 -3.86
CA ASP A 243 5.96 12.43 -2.79
C ASP A 243 7.47 12.21 -3.03
N VAL A 244 7.86 11.23 -3.87
CA VAL A 244 9.26 10.78 -4.00
C VAL A 244 9.67 10.69 -5.46
N ALA A 245 9.96 11.81 -6.09
CA ALA A 245 10.32 11.89 -7.52
C ALA A 245 11.51 10.98 -7.91
N GLU A 246 12.49 10.76 -7.03
CA GLU A 246 13.69 9.98 -7.38
C GLU A 246 13.48 8.45 -7.34
N ASP A 247 12.51 7.97 -6.54
CA ASP A 247 12.29 6.53 -6.30
C ASP A 247 10.93 6.01 -6.82
N VAL A 248 10.16 6.82 -7.55
CA VAL A 248 8.84 6.41 -8.07
C VAL A 248 8.92 5.09 -8.81
N LEU A 249 9.84 4.98 -9.77
CA LEU A 249 9.94 3.84 -10.67
C LEU A 249 10.50 2.58 -9.99
N THR A 250 11.19 2.74 -8.87
CA THR A 250 11.74 1.64 -8.05
C THR A 250 10.82 1.27 -6.88
N SER A 251 9.82 2.10 -6.58
CA SER A 251 8.82 1.82 -5.55
C SER A 251 8.05 0.53 -5.84
N PRO A 252 7.88 -0.37 -4.86
CA PRO A 252 7.12 -1.58 -5.07
C PRO A 252 5.61 -1.30 -5.28
N LEU A 253 5.14 -0.10 -4.91
CA LEU A 253 3.77 0.34 -5.19
C LEU A 253 3.57 0.77 -6.66
N PHE A 254 4.64 1.11 -7.38
CA PHE A 254 4.58 1.53 -8.78
C PHE A 254 4.03 0.43 -9.69
N ASN A 255 4.41 -0.82 -9.45
CA ASN A 255 3.87 -1.96 -10.20
C ASN A 255 2.37 -2.17 -9.93
N THR A 256 1.93 -1.91 -8.70
CA THR A 256 0.50 -1.97 -8.33
C THR A 256 -0.28 -0.90 -9.08
N TRP A 257 0.22 0.34 -9.10
CA TRP A 257 -0.38 1.43 -9.85
C TRP A 257 -0.37 1.19 -11.37
N THR A 258 0.74 0.71 -11.93
CA THR A 258 0.86 0.42 -13.37
C THR A 258 -0.14 -0.64 -13.81
N THR A 259 -0.29 -1.71 -13.02
CA THR A 259 -1.28 -2.76 -13.29
C THR A 259 -2.71 -2.18 -13.25
N TYR A 260 -2.97 -1.27 -12.31
CA TYR A 260 -4.24 -0.56 -12.26
C TYR A 260 -4.47 0.37 -13.46
N LEU A 261 -3.47 1.14 -13.85
CA LEU A 261 -3.51 2.03 -15.02
C LEU A 261 -3.86 1.25 -16.30
N ASP A 262 -3.20 0.11 -16.51
CA ASP A 262 -3.45 -0.76 -17.67
C ASP A 262 -4.89 -1.30 -17.65
N ALA A 263 -5.35 -1.79 -16.50
CA ALA A 263 -6.71 -2.30 -16.34
C ALA A 263 -7.77 -1.20 -16.52
N PHE A 264 -7.50 0.01 -16.02
CA PHE A 264 -8.38 1.17 -16.21
C PHE A 264 -8.47 1.56 -17.68
N ASN A 265 -7.34 1.67 -18.37
CA ASN A 265 -7.28 2.02 -19.79
C ASN A 265 -7.91 0.96 -20.71
N ALA A 266 -7.88 -0.31 -20.31
CA ALA A 266 -8.57 -1.39 -20.99
C ALA A 266 -10.09 -1.32 -20.78
N LYS A 267 -10.55 -1.04 -19.55
CA LYS A 267 -11.97 -0.95 -19.19
C LYS A 267 -12.64 0.33 -19.71
N PHE A 268 -11.90 1.44 -19.78
CA PHE A 268 -12.40 2.77 -20.15
C PHE A 268 -11.60 3.37 -21.33
N PRO A 269 -11.72 2.81 -22.55
CA PRO A 269 -10.88 3.20 -23.69
C PRO A 269 -11.07 4.65 -24.18
N SER A 270 -12.20 5.29 -23.87
CA SER A 270 -12.47 6.70 -24.18
C SER A 270 -11.88 7.69 -23.16
N GLU A 271 -11.46 7.20 -21.99
CA GLU A 271 -10.94 8.00 -20.88
C GLU A 271 -9.50 7.61 -20.55
N LYS A 272 -8.76 7.12 -21.56
CA LYS A 272 -7.40 6.63 -21.37
C LYS A 272 -6.52 7.68 -20.73
N VAL A 273 -5.82 7.26 -19.69
CA VAL A 273 -4.81 8.06 -19.00
C VAL A 273 -3.43 7.58 -19.43
N SER A 274 -2.57 8.51 -19.79
CA SER A 274 -1.19 8.23 -20.12
C SER A 274 -0.31 8.26 -18.86
N MET A 275 0.68 7.35 -18.80
CA MET A 275 1.64 7.33 -17.70
C MET A 275 2.43 8.63 -17.63
N ILE A 276 2.93 9.13 -18.77
CA ILE A 276 3.68 10.40 -18.80
C ILE A 276 2.81 11.59 -18.40
N ASP A 277 1.51 11.55 -18.71
CA ASP A 277 0.55 12.59 -18.30
C ASP A 277 0.37 12.61 -16.78
N THR A 278 0.33 11.42 -16.16
CA THR A 278 0.25 11.31 -14.70
C THR A 278 1.50 11.89 -14.03
N PHE A 279 2.68 11.58 -14.57
CA PHE A 279 3.95 12.09 -14.05
C PHE A 279 4.06 13.60 -14.20
N ARG A 280 3.69 14.16 -15.36
CA ARG A 280 3.68 15.63 -15.58
C ARG A 280 2.68 16.37 -14.67
N ALA A 281 1.60 15.71 -14.27
CA ALA A 281 0.64 16.27 -13.32
C ALA A 281 1.13 16.21 -11.86
N SER A 282 2.21 15.46 -11.60
CA SER A 282 2.75 15.20 -10.26
C SER A 282 4.13 15.84 -10.05
N PHE A 283 4.92 15.99 -11.11
CA PHE A 283 6.30 16.48 -11.08
C PHE A 283 6.51 17.62 -12.06
N ASP A 284 7.36 18.58 -11.67
CA ASP A 284 7.86 19.58 -12.61
C ASP A 284 8.76 18.96 -13.70
N ASN A 285 9.02 19.69 -14.77
CA ASN A 285 9.78 19.19 -15.93
C ASN A 285 11.23 18.77 -15.56
N LYS A 286 11.89 19.50 -14.67
CA LYS A 286 13.27 19.20 -14.24
C LYS A 286 13.29 17.90 -13.45
N SER A 287 12.43 17.77 -12.45
CA SER A 287 12.30 16.61 -11.57
C SER A 287 11.94 15.36 -12.38
N LEU A 288 10.98 15.48 -13.30
CA LEU A 288 10.60 14.39 -14.21
C LEU A 288 11.76 13.99 -15.14
N ALA A 289 12.43 14.95 -15.77
CA ALA A 289 13.53 14.63 -16.66
C ALA A 289 14.70 13.97 -15.91
N LYS A 290 15.03 14.45 -14.71
CA LYS A 290 16.06 13.83 -13.86
C LYS A 290 15.67 12.40 -13.47
N MET A 291 14.43 12.19 -13.01
CA MET A 291 13.91 10.85 -12.69
C MET A 291 14.05 9.88 -13.87
N LEU A 292 13.71 10.32 -15.09
CA LEU A 292 13.82 9.49 -16.28
C LEU A 292 15.27 9.17 -16.66
N ILE A 293 16.18 10.14 -16.57
CA ILE A 293 17.62 9.89 -16.81
C ILE A 293 18.18 8.90 -15.80
N THR A 294 17.91 9.09 -14.51
CA THR A 294 18.37 8.15 -13.47
C THR A 294 17.80 6.76 -13.70
N ALA A 295 16.53 6.65 -14.10
CA ALA A 295 15.92 5.36 -14.41
C ALA A 295 16.45 4.71 -15.69
N GLN A 296 17.03 5.46 -16.62
CA GLN A 296 17.75 4.90 -17.78
C GLN A 296 19.03 4.16 -17.38
N GLU A 297 19.64 4.53 -16.25
CA GLU A 297 20.83 3.85 -15.72
C GLU A 297 20.50 2.53 -15.00
N ILE A 298 19.22 2.27 -14.72
CA ILE A 298 18.74 1.04 -14.06
C ILE A 298 18.37 0.03 -15.14
N PRO A 299 19.07 -1.13 -15.28
CA PRO A 299 18.84 -2.07 -16.38
C PRO A 299 17.40 -2.56 -16.53
N THR A 300 16.69 -2.73 -15.42
CA THR A 300 15.28 -3.17 -15.42
C THR A 300 14.29 -2.07 -15.82
N MET A 301 14.69 -0.80 -15.79
CA MET A 301 13.84 0.36 -16.10
C MET A 301 14.24 1.08 -17.39
N GLU A 302 15.44 0.83 -17.93
CA GLU A 302 16.00 1.49 -19.12
C GLU A 302 14.98 1.63 -20.26
N LYS A 303 14.32 0.53 -20.63
CA LYS A 303 13.35 0.50 -21.72
C LYS A 303 12.13 1.37 -21.44
N LEU A 304 11.60 1.33 -20.22
CA LEU A 304 10.43 2.12 -19.83
C LEU A 304 10.79 3.61 -19.75
N ALA A 305 11.91 3.93 -19.10
CA ALA A 305 12.38 5.30 -18.94
C ALA A 305 12.68 5.96 -20.29
N THR A 306 13.32 5.23 -21.21
CA THR A 306 13.58 5.71 -22.58
C THR A 306 12.28 5.96 -23.35
N LYS A 307 11.29 5.06 -23.24
CA LYS A 307 9.97 5.28 -23.85
C LYS A 307 9.30 6.54 -23.28
N LEU A 308 9.29 6.69 -21.96
CA LEU A 308 8.67 7.85 -21.30
C LEU A 308 9.39 9.17 -21.64
N GLN A 309 10.72 9.15 -21.77
CA GLN A 309 11.48 10.30 -22.23
C GLN A 309 11.10 10.66 -23.67
N ALA A 310 10.99 9.68 -24.57
CA ALA A 310 10.52 9.92 -25.93
C ALA A 310 9.09 10.48 -25.97
N ASP A 311 8.17 9.95 -25.16
CA ASP A 311 6.80 10.44 -25.05
C ASP A 311 6.76 11.90 -24.54
N GLN A 312 7.63 12.26 -23.60
CA GLN A 312 7.80 13.63 -23.11
C GLN A 312 8.28 14.58 -24.25
N LEU A 313 9.33 14.19 -24.99
CA LEU A 313 9.84 14.99 -26.11
C LEU A 313 8.79 15.21 -27.19
N GLN A 314 8.07 14.14 -27.59
CA GLN A 314 7.01 14.23 -28.57
C GLN A 314 5.88 15.14 -28.14
N ARG A 315 5.58 15.18 -26.84
CA ARG A 315 4.56 16.09 -26.30
C ARG A 315 4.99 17.55 -26.39
N TRP A 316 6.21 17.88 -25.98
CA TRP A 316 6.75 19.24 -26.15
C TRP A 316 6.69 19.67 -27.62
N LEU A 317 7.05 18.78 -28.56
CA LEU A 317 6.95 19.02 -30.00
C LEU A 317 5.51 19.17 -30.52
N ALA A 318 4.54 18.50 -29.90
CA ALA A 318 3.13 18.60 -30.27
C ALA A 318 2.54 19.94 -29.81
N ASN A 319 2.94 20.40 -28.63
CA ASN A 319 2.57 21.70 -28.07
C ASN A 319 3.29 22.88 -28.75
N LYS A 320 4.38 22.60 -29.50
CA LYS A 320 5.27 23.60 -30.09
C LYS A 320 6.00 24.44 -29.04
N ASP A 321 6.33 23.83 -27.90
CA ASP A 321 7.10 24.49 -26.85
C ASP A 321 8.46 24.91 -27.42
N SER A 322 8.91 26.16 -27.22
CA SER A 322 10.17 26.61 -27.82
C SER A 322 11.36 25.91 -27.18
N PRO A 323 12.48 25.69 -27.90
CA PRO A 323 13.70 25.18 -27.28
C PRO A 323 14.15 26.01 -26.08
N GLU A 324 13.98 27.34 -26.11
CA GLU A 324 14.28 28.24 -25.02
C GLU A 324 13.40 27.98 -23.78
N ASP A 325 12.09 27.78 -23.97
CA ASP A 325 11.19 27.46 -22.87
C ASP A 325 11.50 26.11 -22.24
N ILE A 326 11.86 25.10 -23.05
CA ILE A 326 12.30 23.79 -22.53
C ILE A 326 13.65 23.90 -21.80
N PHE A 327 14.56 24.74 -22.28
CA PHE A 327 15.84 25.01 -21.60
C PHE A 327 15.61 25.54 -20.17
N ARG A 328 14.70 26.52 -20.04
CA ARG A 328 14.27 27.07 -18.74
C ARG A 328 13.49 26.06 -17.90
N ALA A 329 12.59 25.29 -18.51
CA ALA A 329 11.82 24.27 -17.80
C ALA A 329 12.68 23.15 -17.20
N LEU A 330 13.83 22.86 -17.82
CA LEU A 330 14.86 21.96 -17.31
C LEU A 330 15.84 22.63 -16.35
N VAL A 331 15.67 23.94 -16.10
CA VAL A 331 16.49 24.77 -15.20
C VAL A 331 17.97 24.70 -15.61
N LEU A 332 18.22 24.72 -16.92
CA LEU A 332 19.57 24.77 -17.49
C LEU A 332 20.13 26.19 -17.49
N ASP A 333 19.26 27.21 -17.41
CA ASP A 333 19.60 28.63 -17.36
C ASP A 333 20.20 29.07 -16.01
N ASP A 334 19.90 28.37 -14.92
CA ASP A 334 20.52 28.60 -13.61
C ASP A 334 21.82 27.78 -13.41
N ALA A 335 22.15 26.86 -14.32
CA ALA A 335 23.27 25.93 -14.19
C ALA A 335 24.61 26.47 -14.75
N VAL A 336 24.90 27.77 -14.56
CA VAL A 336 25.98 28.50 -15.28
C VAL A 336 27.33 27.77 -15.27
N ASP A 337 27.77 27.24 -14.13
CA ASP A 337 29.11 26.64 -14.02
C ASP A 337 29.18 25.22 -14.60
N ASP A 338 28.07 24.47 -14.60
CA ASP A 338 28.05 23.03 -14.87
C ASP A 338 27.10 22.62 -16.01
N VAL A 339 26.49 23.58 -16.73
CA VAL A 339 25.47 23.29 -17.76
C VAL A 339 25.98 22.31 -18.84
N LEU A 340 27.26 22.40 -19.21
CA LEU A 340 27.87 21.53 -20.24
C LEU A 340 28.14 20.11 -19.76
N SER A 341 28.17 19.89 -18.45
CA SER A 341 28.24 18.58 -17.81
C SER A 341 26.89 18.09 -17.28
N ASN A 342 25.85 18.91 -17.34
CA ASN A 342 24.52 18.56 -16.86
C ASN A 342 23.88 17.53 -17.82
N PRO A 343 23.49 16.34 -17.36
CA PRO A 343 22.91 15.32 -18.21
C PRO A 343 21.58 15.75 -18.87
N LEU A 344 20.85 16.69 -18.27
CA LEU A 344 19.64 17.28 -18.85
C LEU A 344 19.91 18.07 -20.14
N LEU A 345 21.16 18.53 -20.35
CA LEU A 345 21.54 19.20 -21.59
C LEU A 345 21.40 18.27 -22.80
N ASN A 346 21.66 16.97 -22.64
CA ASN A 346 21.49 16.01 -23.73
C ASN A 346 20.02 15.84 -24.10
N THR A 347 19.12 15.75 -23.10
CA THR A 347 17.67 15.71 -23.34
C THR A 347 17.20 16.95 -24.09
N TRP A 348 17.67 18.13 -23.68
CA TRP A 348 17.35 19.37 -24.38
C TRP A 348 17.96 19.45 -25.80
N ALA A 349 19.19 18.98 -25.99
CA ALA A 349 19.84 18.97 -27.30
C ALA A 349 19.09 18.06 -28.29
N SER A 350 18.65 16.88 -27.87
CA SER A 350 17.78 16.02 -28.67
C SER A 350 16.46 16.71 -29.03
N TYR A 351 15.85 17.39 -28.06
CA TYR A 351 14.65 18.19 -28.32
C TYR A 351 14.87 19.29 -29.36
N LEU A 352 15.98 20.03 -29.24
CA LEU A 352 16.36 21.10 -30.15
C LEU A 352 16.52 20.59 -31.59
N GLU A 353 17.14 19.43 -31.78
CA GLU A 353 17.29 18.78 -33.08
C GLU A 353 15.93 18.43 -33.69
N ASP A 354 15.06 17.75 -32.93
CA ASP A 354 13.72 17.38 -33.39
C ASP A 354 12.86 18.61 -33.71
N PHE A 355 12.93 19.64 -32.87
CA PHE A 355 12.20 20.90 -33.06
C PHE A 355 12.64 21.59 -34.35
N ASN A 356 13.96 21.70 -34.57
CA ASN A 356 14.52 22.33 -35.76
C ASN A 356 14.23 21.55 -37.05
N ALA A 357 14.14 20.22 -36.97
CA ALA A 357 13.74 19.38 -38.08
C ALA A 357 12.25 19.58 -38.43
N LYS A 358 11.38 19.65 -37.41
CA LYS A 358 9.93 19.81 -37.57
C LYS A 358 9.51 21.23 -37.94
N PHE A 359 10.23 22.25 -37.45
CA PHE A 359 9.90 23.67 -37.62
C PHE A 359 11.05 24.46 -38.29
N PRO A 360 11.36 24.20 -39.57
CA PRO A 360 12.55 24.75 -40.23
C PRO A 360 12.56 26.28 -40.37
N ARG A 361 11.42 26.96 -40.24
CA ARG A 361 11.30 28.43 -40.27
C ARG A 361 11.57 29.10 -38.92
N SER A 362 11.50 28.33 -37.83
CA SER A 362 11.70 28.81 -36.46
C SER A 362 12.97 28.21 -35.86
N LYS A 363 13.97 27.91 -36.70
CA LYS A 363 15.18 27.24 -36.24
C LYS A 363 15.92 28.09 -35.21
N VAL A 364 16.28 27.43 -34.12
CA VAL A 364 17.12 27.96 -33.05
C VAL A 364 18.44 27.21 -33.08
N SER A 365 19.56 27.88 -32.80
CA SER A 365 20.83 27.20 -32.60
C SER A 365 21.19 27.14 -31.13
N MET A 366 21.85 26.07 -30.71
CA MET A 366 22.27 25.90 -29.32
C MET A 366 23.04 27.13 -28.80
N VAL A 367 23.95 27.67 -29.63
CA VAL A 367 24.72 28.86 -29.25
C VAL A 367 23.83 30.10 -29.09
N ASP A 368 22.74 30.26 -29.84
CA ASP A 368 21.85 31.42 -29.64
C ASP A 368 21.10 31.30 -28.31
N THR A 369 20.60 30.11 -27.96
CA THR A 369 19.97 29.87 -26.66
C THR A 369 20.93 30.18 -25.51
N PHE A 370 22.16 29.67 -25.56
CA PHE A 370 23.17 29.97 -24.53
C PHE A 370 23.48 31.47 -24.45
N ARG A 371 23.53 32.17 -25.59
CA ARG A 371 23.76 33.62 -25.60
C ARG A 371 22.58 34.40 -25.03
N GLU A 372 21.35 33.93 -25.23
CA GLU A 372 20.15 34.55 -24.68
C GLU A 372 20.12 34.45 -23.15
N PHE A 373 20.39 33.26 -22.60
CA PHE A 373 20.33 33.04 -21.14
C PHE A 373 21.58 33.54 -20.39
N PHE A 374 22.78 33.36 -20.93
CA PHE A 374 24.02 33.68 -20.22
C PHE A 374 24.70 34.99 -20.68
N GLY A 375 24.42 35.42 -21.91
CA GLY A 375 25.15 36.52 -22.56
C GLY A 375 26.55 36.11 -23.06
N ASP A 376 27.03 36.83 -24.09
CA ASP A 376 28.32 36.54 -24.75
C ASP A 376 29.51 36.48 -23.77
N LYS A 377 29.57 37.40 -22.78
CA LYS A 377 30.68 37.49 -21.82
C LYS A 377 30.76 36.28 -20.88
N THR A 378 29.63 35.87 -20.31
CA THR A 378 29.55 34.73 -19.39
C THR A 378 29.77 33.44 -20.15
N LEU A 379 29.12 33.30 -21.31
CA LEU A 379 29.28 32.13 -22.17
C LEU A 379 30.74 31.87 -22.52
N VAL A 380 31.51 32.90 -22.90
CA VAL A 380 32.93 32.72 -23.20
C VAL A 380 33.73 32.19 -22.01
N LYS A 381 33.49 32.72 -20.80
CA LYS A 381 34.15 32.23 -19.59
C LYS A 381 33.81 30.75 -19.34
N MET A 382 32.55 30.37 -19.49
CA MET A 382 32.09 28.98 -19.37
C MET A 382 32.80 28.07 -20.37
N LEU A 383 32.89 28.47 -21.64
CA LEU A 383 33.55 27.69 -22.69
C LEU A 383 35.05 27.55 -22.44
N ILE A 384 35.73 28.60 -21.98
CA ILE A 384 37.16 28.55 -21.62
C ILE A 384 37.39 27.56 -20.47
N ALA A 385 36.54 27.59 -19.44
CA ALA A 385 36.62 26.66 -18.32
C ALA A 385 36.36 25.22 -18.77
N ALA A 386 35.27 24.99 -19.51
CA ALA A 386 34.87 23.68 -20.00
C ALA A 386 35.87 23.06 -20.99
N LYS A 387 36.67 23.86 -21.71
CA LYS A 387 37.76 23.36 -22.56
C LYS A 387 38.95 22.78 -21.78
N LYS A 388 39.06 23.10 -20.49
CA LYS A 388 40.09 22.54 -19.60
C LYS A 388 39.70 21.17 -19.04
N VAL A 389 38.41 20.83 -19.05
CA VAL A 389 37.88 19.56 -18.55
C VAL A 389 37.69 18.59 -19.71
N ALA A 390 38.24 17.36 -19.59
CA ALA A 390 38.27 16.40 -20.70
C ALA A 390 36.87 16.02 -21.22
N SER A 391 35.90 15.82 -20.32
CA SER A 391 34.52 15.42 -20.68
C SER A 391 33.75 16.50 -21.45
N THR A 392 33.99 17.79 -21.16
CA THR A 392 33.26 18.91 -21.78
C THR A 392 34.05 19.60 -22.90
N LYS A 393 35.32 19.22 -23.14
CA LYS A 393 36.21 19.90 -24.09
C LYS A 393 35.67 19.94 -25.51
N LYS A 394 35.06 18.85 -25.97
CA LYS A 394 34.51 18.74 -27.33
C LYS A 394 33.35 19.71 -27.54
N ILE A 395 32.28 19.56 -26.74
CA ILE A 395 31.09 20.43 -26.81
C ILE A 395 31.45 21.91 -26.62
N ALA A 396 32.38 22.23 -25.72
CA ALA A 396 32.83 23.60 -25.52
C ALA A 396 33.59 24.16 -26.74
N SER A 397 34.38 23.35 -27.44
CA SER A 397 35.09 23.77 -28.67
C SER A 397 34.11 23.98 -29.84
N ASP A 398 33.09 23.13 -29.96
CA ASP A 398 32.06 23.23 -30.99
C ASP A 398 31.17 24.47 -30.77
N LEU A 399 30.82 24.77 -29.51
CA LEU A 399 30.10 25.99 -29.13
C LEU A 399 30.93 27.25 -29.32
N GLU A 400 32.22 27.25 -28.97
CA GLU A 400 33.12 28.39 -29.22
C GLU A 400 33.23 28.69 -30.72
N THR A 401 33.35 27.65 -31.55
CA THR A 401 33.35 27.77 -33.01
C THR A 401 32.05 28.37 -33.53
N SER A 402 30.92 27.90 -33.00
CA SER A 402 29.59 28.40 -33.36
C SER A 402 29.42 29.87 -32.95
N LEU A 403 29.92 30.26 -31.77
CA LEU A 403 29.89 31.64 -31.28
C LEU A 403 30.73 32.58 -32.17
N ILE A 404 31.95 32.16 -32.50
CA ILE A 404 32.80 32.88 -33.46
C ILE A 404 32.08 33.05 -34.79
N ASN A 405 31.48 31.98 -35.33
CA ASN A 405 30.72 32.04 -36.58
C ASN A 405 29.57 33.05 -36.48
N LYS A 406 28.81 33.06 -35.37
CA LYS A 406 27.73 34.03 -35.16
C LYS A 406 28.25 35.47 -35.17
N TRP A 407 29.35 35.75 -34.48
CA TRP A 407 29.95 37.09 -34.50
C TRP A 407 30.48 37.50 -35.89
N ILE A 408 31.03 36.56 -36.68
CA ILE A 408 31.44 36.80 -38.07
C ILE A 408 30.21 37.15 -38.92
N HIS A 409 29.16 36.34 -38.91
CA HIS A 409 27.93 36.60 -39.69
C HIS A 409 27.26 37.93 -39.31
N ALA A 410 27.28 38.28 -38.03
CA ALA A 410 26.77 39.55 -37.52
C ALA A 410 27.71 40.74 -37.81
N LYS A 411 28.86 40.53 -38.46
CA LYS A 411 29.87 41.55 -38.78
C LYS A 411 30.30 42.38 -37.55
N LYS A 412 30.38 41.76 -36.37
CA LYS A 412 30.84 42.45 -35.16
C LYS A 412 32.33 42.79 -35.31
N ILE A 413 32.70 44.07 -35.38
CA ILE A 413 34.12 44.42 -35.52
C ILE A 413 34.94 43.93 -34.30
N PRO A 414 36.23 43.56 -34.46
CA PRO A 414 37.06 43.05 -33.37
C PRO A 414 37.08 43.93 -32.11
N ALA A 415 37.03 45.26 -32.27
CA ALA A 415 36.95 46.20 -31.15
C ALA A 415 35.67 46.04 -30.31
N VAL A 416 34.55 45.69 -30.93
CA VAL A 416 33.28 45.41 -30.23
C VAL A 416 33.37 44.08 -29.50
N VAL A 417 33.91 43.04 -30.15
CA VAL A 417 34.09 41.72 -29.51
C VAL A 417 35.06 41.82 -28.33
N SER A 418 36.15 42.59 -28.45
CA SER A 418 37.09 42.84 -27.35
C SER A 418 36.40 43.39 -26.08
N LYS A 419 35.39 44.27 -26.23
CA LYS A 419 34.62 44.81 -25.09
C LYS A 419 33.69 43.78 -24.44
N LEU A 420 33.31 42.73 -25.17
CA LEU A 420 32.47 41.63 -24.65
C LEU A 420 33.31 40.58 -23.90
N LEU A 421 34.61 40.54 -24.16
CA LEU A 421 35.54 39.55 -23.62
C LEU A 421 36.20 40.03 -22.32
N GLY A 422 36.66 39.08 -21.51
CA GLY A 422 37.52 39.37 -20.35
C GLY A 422 38.96 39.67 -20.75
N ALA A 423 39.78 40.06 -19.78
CA ALA A 423 41.23 40.24 -19.95
C ALA A 423 42.04 38.97 -19.60
N ASP A 424 41.38 37.85 -19.30
CA ASP A 424 42.05 36.58 -19.02
C ASP A 424 42.68 35.99 -20.29
N ASP A 425 43.71 35.14 -20.12
CA ASP A 425 44.49 34.58 -21.23
C ASP A 425 43.62 33.81 -22.25
N GLY A 426 42.59 33.12 -21.77
CA GLY A 426 41.64 32.40 -22.63
C GLY A 426 40.86 33.37 -23.52
N SER A 427 40.34 34.44 -22.94
CA SER A 427 39.64 35.51 -23.67
C SER A 427 40.56 36.21 -24.68
N VAL A 428 41.82 36.49 -24.32
CA VAL A 428 42.81 37.10 -25.22
C VAL A 428 43.11 36.19 -26.40
N LYS A 429 43.30 34.88 -26.15
CA LYS A 429 43.52 33.89 -27.21
C LYS A 429 42.32 33.79 -28.15
N LEU A 430 41.10 33.77 -27.60
CA LEU A 430 39.87 33.75 -28.39
C LEU A 430 39.74 35.00 -29.26
N LEU A 431 40.03 36.18 -28.72
CA LEU A 431 40.00 37.44 -29.48
C LEU A 431 40.98 37.43 -30.64
N ARG A 432 42.19 36.90 -30.44
CA ARG A 432 43.19 36.75 -31.53
C ARG A 432 42.67 35.83 -32.63
N THR A 433 42.12 34.67 -32.28
CA THR A 433 41.52 33.73 -33.23
C THR A 433 40.36 34.37 -34.00
N TYR A 434 39.48 35.09 -33.28
CA TYR A 434 38.36 35.82 -33.87
C TYR A 434 38.83 36.90 -34.85
N THR A 435 39.78 37.73 -34.45
CA THR A 435 40.32 38.83 -35.25
C THR A 435 40.95 38.33 -36.55
N ALA A 436 41.76 37.26 -36.47
CA ALA A 436 42.36 36.65 -37.65
C ALA A 436 41.29 36.14 -38.63
N LYS A 437 40.24 35.49 -38.12
CA LYS A 437 39.12 35.01 -38.94
C LYS A 437 38.32 36.17 -39.54
N TYR A 438 38.04 37.22 -38.78
CA TYR A 438 37.35 38.42 -39.25
C TYR A 438 38.10 39.11 -40.39
N MET A 439 39.42 39.32 -40.23
CA MET A 439 40.25 39.90 -41.28
C MET A 439 40.32 39.00 -42.50
N LYS A 440 40.39 37.68 -42.34
CA LYS A 440 40.32 36.76 -43.49
C LYS A 440 38.99 36.84 -44.24
N THR A 441 37.88 37.10 -43.56
CA THR A 441 36.54 37.12 -44.17
C THR A 441 36.17 38.50 -44.75
N TYR A 442 36.60 39.59 -44.12
CA TYR A 442 36.16 40.97 -44.45
C TYR A 442 37.30 41.98 -44.58
N GLY A 443 38.54 41.60 -44.27
CA GLY A 443 39.71 42.44 -44.46
C GLY A 443 40.10 42.41 -45.93
N SER A 444 39.76 43.47 -46.65
CA SER A 444 40.37 43.82 -47.93
C SER A 444 41.78 44.33 -47.71
#